data_AF-A0A6M6E8Y2-F1
#
_entry.id   AF-A0A6M6E8Y2-F1
#
_cell.length_a   1.000
_cell.length_b   1.000
_cell.length_c   1.000
_cell.angle_alpha   90.00
_cell.angle_beta   90.00
_cell.angle_gamma   90.00
#
_symmetry.space_group_name_H-M   'P 1'
#
loop_
_entity.id
_entity.type
_entity.pdbx_description
1 polymer ?
#
loop_
_entity_poly.entity_id
_entity_poly.type
_entity_poly.pdbx_seq_one_letter_code
_entity_poly.pdbx_strand_id
1 'polypeptide(L)'
;MEVDTFWIAAGLAALGYFIGDGLKNFGKPQKKSSYPYLIKEKDLHYHFKLSKDEIEELLNKYPNAPKIELKGTTYYPYQQFIDWISSSDIYQK
;
A
#
# COMPACT_ATOMS: atom_id res chain seq x y z
N MET A 1 -29.61 -4.47 45.74
CA MET A 1 -30.44 -3.60 44.89
C MET A 1 -29.61 -2.56 44.13
N GLU A 2 -28.84 -1.66 44.77
CA GLU A 2 -28.00 -0.68 44.05
C GLU A 2 -26.75 -1.28 43.39
N VAL A 3 -26.13 -2.27 44.04
CA VAL A 3 -24.97 -2.99 43.47
C VAL A 3 -25.38 -3.78 42.22
N ASP A 4 -26.59 -4.33 42.20
CA ASP A 4 -27.11 -5.12 41.07
C ASP A 4 -27.37 -4.23 39.85
N THR A 5 -27.97 -3.06 40.04
CA THR A 5 -28.18 -2.09 38.94
C THR A 5 -26.87 -1.49 38.44
N PHE A 6 -25.87 -1.30 39.31
CA PHE A 6 -24.53 -0.88 38.90
C PHE A 6 -23.86 -1.89 37.95
N TRP A 7 -23.88 -3.18 38.29
CA TRP A 7 -23.29 -4.22 37.43
C TRP A 7 -24.06 -4.41 36.12
N ILE A 8 -25.39 -4.24 36.15
CA ILE A 8 -26.20 -4.23 34.92
C ILE A 8 -25.81 -3.04 34.03
N ALA A 9 -25.66 -1.85 34.58
CA ALA A 9 -25.24 -0.66 33.84
C ALA A 9 -23.82 -0.82 33.26
N ALA A 10 -22.89 -1.36 34.05
CA ALA A 10 -21.53 -1.66 33.60
C ALA A 10 -21.52 -2.69 32.46
N GLY A 11 -22.35 -3.73 32.54
CA GLY A 11 -22.50 -4.74 31.49
C GLY A 11 -23.06 -4.17 30.19
N LEU A 12 -24.07 -3.30 30.28
CA LEU A 12 -24.66 -2.63 29.11
C LEU A 12 -23.66 -1.65 28.46
N ALA A 13 -22.88 -0.92 29.25
CA ALA A 13 -21.83 -0.05 28.74
C ALA A 13 -20.73 -0.84 28.01
N ALA A 14 -20.28 -1.96 28.60
CA ALA A 14 -19.31 -2.85 27.96
C ALA A 14 -19.86 -3.43 26.65
N LEU A 15 -21.11 -3.91 26.64
CA LEU A 15 -21.77 -4.42 25.45
C LEU A 15 -21.81 -3.35 24.33
N GLY A 16 -22.24 -2.13 24.65
CA GLY A 16 -22.26 -1.02 23.70
C GLY A 16 -20.88 -0.67 23.15
N TYR A 17 -19.85 -0.68 24.00
CA TYR A 17 -18.46 -0.48 23.59
C TYR A 17 -18.00 -1.54 22.59
N PHE A 18 -18.21 -2.83 22.89
CA PHE A 18 -17.77 -3.93 22.02
C PHE A 18 -18.54 -3.98 20.69
N ILE A 19 -19.85 -3.74 20.70
CA ILE A 19 -20.64 -3.65 19.46
C ILE A 19 -20.15 -2.47 18.63
N GLY A 20 -19.98 -1.30 19.25
CA GLY A 20 -19.46 -0.12 18.57
C GLY A 20 -18.07 -0.36 17.96
N ASP A 21 -17.16 -0.95 18.72
CA ASP A 21 -15.80 -1.23 18.27
C ASP A 21 -15.74 -2.29 17.16
N GLY A 22 -16.53 -3.36 17.27
CA GLY A 22 -16.66 -4.39 16.24
C GLY A 22 -17.22 -3.85 14.92
N LEU A 23 -18.14 -2.87 14.98
CA LEU A 23 -18.73 -2.25 13.80
C LEU A 23 -17.84 -1.18 13.14
N LYS A 24 -16.85 -0.61 13.84
CA LYS A 24 -15.94 0.43 13.28
C LYS A 24 -15.20 0.01 12.01
N ASN A 25 -15.04 -1.29 11.80
CA ASN A 25 -14.37 -1.86 10.62
C ASN A 25 -15.28 -2.81 9.83
N PHE A 26 -16.56 -2.91 10.18
CA PHE A 26 -17.52 -3.73 9.45
C PHE A 26 -17.74 -3.14 8.04
N GLY A 27 -17.42 -3.91 7.01
CA GLY A 27 -17.49 -3.47 5.62
C GLY A 27 -16.28 -2.67 5.11
N LYS A 28 -15.29 -2.35 5.96
CA LYS A 28 -13.99 -1.92 5.46
C LYS A 28 -13.28 -3.15 4.90
N PRO A 29 -12.85 -3.16 3.63
CA PRO A 29 -11.99 -4.23 3.15
C PRO A 29 -10.79 -4.29 4.10
N GLN A 30 -10.45 -5.49 4.59
CA GLN A 30 -9.20 -5.69 5.31
C GLN A 30 -8.11 -4.98 4.51
N LYS A 31 -7.27 -4.17 5.18
CA LYS A 31 -6.07 -3.58 4.53
C LYS A 31 -5.46 -4.74 3.77
N LYS A 32 -5.55 -4.72 2.43
CA LYS A 32 -4.99 -5.78 1.60
C LYS A 32 -3.58 -5.94 2.13
N SER A 33 -3.22 -7.14 2.59
CA SER A 33 -1.83 -7.47 2.82
C SER A 33 -1.16 -7.19 1.49
N SER A 34 -0.60 -5.99 1.36
CA SER A 34 -0.10 -5.47 0.09
C SER A 34 1.20 -6.20 -0.12
N TYR A 35 1.11 -7.45 -0.55
CA TYR A 35 2.26 -8.18 -1.00
C TYR A 35 2.90 -7.32 -2.08
N PRO A 36 4.17 -6.92 -1.90
CA PRO A 36 4.80 -6.02 -2.84
C PRO A 36 4.83 -6.71 -4.20
N TYR A 37 4.10 -6.15 -5.17
CA TYR A 37 4.17 -6.61 -6.55
C TYR A 37 5.47 -6.09 -7.14
N LEU A 38 6.46 -6.98 -7.25
CA LEU A 38 7.81 -6.68 -7.73
C LEU A 38 7.93 -7.05 -9.20
N ILE A 39 8.33 -6.09 -10.03
CA ILE A 39 8.51 -6.25 -11.47
C ILE A 39 10.02 -6.31 -11.75
N LYS A 40 10.49 -7.28 -12.54
CA LYS A 40 11.89 -7.30 -12.97
C LYS A 40 12.15 -6.13 -13.91
N GLU A 41 13.34 -5.54 -13.85
CA GLU A 41 13.72 -4.43 -14.73
C GLU A 41 13.40 -4.72 -16.21
N LYS A 42 13.84 -5.89 -16.68
CA LYS A 42 13.64 -6.35 -18.06
C LYS A 42 12.18 -6.55 -18.48
N ASP A 43 11.24 -6.54 -17.53
CA ASP A 43 9.81 -6.75 -17.78
C ASP A 43 9.02 -5.44 -17.62
N LEU A 44 9.64 -4.33 -17.18
CA LEU A 44 9.01 -3.01 -17.01
C LEU A 44 8.26 -2.55 -18.26
N HIS A 45 8.81 -2.78 -19.45
CA HIS A 45 8.21 -2.38 -20.73
C HIS A 45 6.81 -3.00 -20.93
N TYR A 46 6.58 -4.22 -20.42
CA TYR A 46 5.26 -4.85 -20.45
C TYR A 46 4.24 -4.20 -19.49
N HIS A 47 4.71 -3.64 -18.37
CA HIS A 47 3.85 -3.09 -17.34
C HIS A 47 3.49 -1.62 -17.57
N PHE A 48 4.42 -0.85 -18.14
CA PHE A 48 4.28 0.60 -18.31
C PHE A 48 3.95 1.01 -19.76
N LYS A 49 3.81 0.05 -20.68
CA LYS A 49 3.51 0.27 -22.10
C LYS A 49 4.50 1.23 -22.79
N LEU A 50 5.75 1.18 -22.34
CA LEU A 50 6.89 1.84 -22.95
C LEU A 50 7.69 0.78 -23.71
N SER A 51 8.41 1.19 -24.76
CA SER A 51 9.42 0.34 -25.38
C SER A 51 10.59 0.08 -24.42
N LYS A 52 11.44 -0.90 -24.74
CA LYS A 52 12.64 -1.19 -23.92
C LYS A 52 13.57 0.02 -23.88
N ASP A 53 13.76 0.68 -25.01
CA ASP A 53 14.65 1.83 -25.16
C ASP A 53 14.14 3.03 -24.33
N GLU A 54 12.82 3.26 -24.31
CA GLU A 54 12.21 4.32 -23.47
C GLU A 54 12.34 4.01 -21.98
N ILE A 55 12.22 2.74 -21.57
CA ILE A 55 12.48 2.34 -20.18
C ILE A 55 13.95 2.58 -19.82
N GLU A 56 14.88 2.21 -20.70
CA GLU A 56 16.30 2.42 -20.48
C GLU A 56 16.64 3.92 -20.37
N GLU A 57 16.09 4.75 -21.27
CA GLU A 57 16.22 6.21 -21.20
C GLU A 57 15.67 6.76 -19.87
N LEU A 58 14.48 6.31 -19.45
CA LEU A 58 13.84 6.73 -18.21
C LEU A 58 14.73 6.42 -16.99
N LEU A 59 15.24 5.20 -16.90
CA LEU A 59 16.07 4.74 -15.78
C LEU A 59 17.45 5.41 -15.77
N ASN A 60 18.03 5.69 -16.95
CA ASN A 60 19.27 6.45 -17.08
C ASN A 60 19.11 7.91 -16.65
N LYS A 61 17.98 8.54 -17.03
CA LYS A 61 17.66 9.92 -16.66
C LYS A 61 17.36 10.07 -15.17
N TYR A 62 16.77 9.05 -14.56
CA TYR A 62 16.39 9.05 -13.15
C TYR A 62 16.92 7.81 -12.41
N PRO A 63 18.23 7.79 -12.06
CA PRO A 63 18.86 6.64 -11.41
C PRO A 63 18.34 6.37 -9.99
N ASN A 64 17.62 7.34 -9.41
CA ASN A 64 17.02 7.30 -8.07
C ASN A 64 15.61 6.65 -8.07
N ALA A 65 15.16 6.11 -9.19
CA ALA A 65 13.88 5.40 -9.26
C ALA A 65 13.79 4.27 -8.21
N PRO A 66 12.61 4.05 -7.59
CA PRO A 66 12.46 3.11 -6.50
C PRO A 66 12.72 1.68 -6.98
N LYS A 67 13.76 1.05 -6.42
CA LYS A 67 14.22 -0.29 -6.80
C LYS A 67 14.71 -1.08 -5.59
N ILE A 68 14.69 -2.40 -5.73
CA ILE A 68 15.25 -3.35 -4.79
C ILE A 68 16.06 -4.41 -5.53
N GLU A 69 17.22 -4.75 -5.00
CA GLU A 69 18.05 -5.84 -5.53
C GLU A 69 17.87 -7.11 -4.72
N LEU A 70 17.51 -8.20 -5.39
CA LEU A 70 17.37 -9.52 -4.79
C LEU A 70 18.22 -10.52 -5.58
N LYS A 71 19.26 -11.07 -4.95
CA LYS A 71 20.20 -12.04 -5.57
C LYS A 71 20.77 -11.54 -6.91
N GLY A 72 21.13 -10.26 -6.98
CA GLY A 72 21.69 -9.64 -8.20
C GLY A 72 20.67 -9.37 -9.31
N THR A 73 19.38 -9.57 -9.06
CA THR A 73 18.31 -9.14 -9.97
C THR A 73 17.64 -7.88 -9.43
N THR A 74 17.55 -6.84 -10.26
CA THR A 74 16.86 -5.58 -9.93
C THR A 74 15.36 -5.73 -10.15
N TYR A 75 14.60 -5.32 -9.14
CA TYR A 75 13.15 -5.27 -9.14
C TYR A 75 12.64 -3.88 -8.82
N TYR A 76 11.50 -3.54 -9.40
CA TYR A 76 10.79 -2.29 -9.20
C TYR A 76 9.46 -2.58 -8.49
N PRO A 77 9.23 -2.05 -7.27
CA PRO A 77 7.96 -2.19 -6.58
C PRO A 77 6.88 -1.40 -7.32
N TYR A 78 5.90 -2.10 -7.89
CA TYR A 78 4.94 -1.51 -8.82
C TYR A 78 4.23 -0.28 -8.29
N GLN A 79 3.71 -0.34 -7.06
CA GLN A 79 2.98 0.79 -6.46
C GLN A 79 3.91 1.99 -6.25
N GLN A 80 5.10 1.77 -5.66
CA GLN A 80 6.07 2.86 -5.43
C GLN A 80 6.57 3.44 -6.74
N PHE A 81 6.76 2.63 -7.77
CA PHE A 81 7.21 3.08 -9.08
C PHE A 81 6.13 3.87 -9.83
N ILE A 82 4.85 3.49 -9.70
CA ILE A 82 3.71 4.26 -10.22
C ILE A 82 3.61 5.62 -9.50
N ASP A 83 3.66 5.61 -8.16
CA ASP A 83 3.62 6.82 -7.35
C ASP A 83 4.79 7.76 -7.69
N TRP A 84 5.97 7.18 -7.90
CA TRP A 84 7.16 7.90 -8.32
C TRP A 84 7.02 8.50 -9.72
N ILE A 85 6.60 7.72 -10.74
CA ILE A 85 6.35 8.22 -12.10
C ILE A 85 5.33 9.36 -12.11
N SER A 86 4.31 9.26 -11.25
CA SER A 86 3.23 10.25 -11.17
C SER A 86 3.60 11.46 -10.32
N SER A 87 4.75 11.45 -9.65
CA SER A 87 5.17 12.54 -8.77
C SER A 87 5.60 13.77 -9.58
N SER A 88 5.42 14.95 -8.98
CA SER A 88 5.76 16.23 -9.58
C SER A 88 7.25 16.36 -9.96
N ASP A 89 8.12 15.54 -9.36
CA ASP A 89 9.57 15.58 -9.55
C ASP A 89 10.01 15.21 -10.96
N ILE A 90 9.16 14.52 -11.74
CA ILE A 90 9.45 14.13 -13.13
C ILE A 90 8.91 15.15 -14.15
N TYR A 91 7.90 15.95 -13.76
CA TYR A 91 7.19 16.86 -14.67
C TYR A 91 7.47 18.35 -14.42
N GLN A 92 8.03 18.71 -13.27
CA GLN A 92 8.45 20.08 -12.97
C GLN A 92 9.86 20.32 -13.53
N LYS A 93 9.95 20.70 -14.82
CA LYS A 93 11.18 21.25 -15.39
C LYS A 93 10.89 22.47 -16.25
#